data_AF-B1Z3U1-F1
#
_entry.id   AF-B1Z3U1-F1
#
_cell.length_a   1.000
_cell.length_b   1.000
_cell.length_c   1.000
_cell.angle_alpha   90.00
_cell.angle_beta   90.00
_cell.angle_gamma   90.00
#
_symmetry.space_group_name_H-M   'P 1'
#
loop_
_entity.id
_entity.type
_entity.pdbx_description
1 polymer ?
#
loop_
_entity_poly.entity_id
_entity_poly.type
_entity_poly.pdbx_seq_one_letter_code
_entity_poly.pdbx_strand_id
1 'polypeptide(L)' 'MLIWAPTRKSLDGRGESEGTTVKVEIEQLEDGVVLLMRYESLDAPFPTSNHLFMSLEEAYDESDRVYGIDREDWLQR' A
#
# COMPACT_ATOMS: atom_id res chain seq x y z
N MET A 1 -11.88 -8.17 0.89
CA MET A 1 -11.81 -7.23 -0.26
C MET A 1 -10.34 -6.96 -0.54
N LEU A 2 -9.89 -7.04 -1.80
CA LEU A 2 -8.51 -6.75 -2.17
C LEU A 2 -8.48 -5.56 -3.14
N ILE A 3 -7.76 -4.51 -2.76
CA ILE A 3 -7.55 -3.31 -3.57
C ILE A 3 -6.06 -3.01 -3.66
N TRP A 4 -5.64 -2.27 -4.67
CA TRP A 4 -4.25 -1.90 -4.87
C TRP A 4 -4.11 -0.51 -5.46
N ALA A 5 -2.96 0.11 -5.25
CA ALA A 5 -2.62 1.38 -5.87
C ALA A 5 -1.10 1.51 -6.07
N PRO A 6 -0.66 2.14 -7.17
CA PRO A 6 0.73 2.56 -7.31
C PRO A 6 1.03 3.70 -6.32
N THR A 7 2.24 3.74 -5.79
CA THR A 7 2.67 4.84 -4.92
C THR A 7 2.99 6.08 -5.78
N ARG A 8 2.67 7.27 -5.26
CA ARG A 8 3.08 8.55 -5.86
C ARG A 8 4.31 9.15 -5.15
N LYS A 9 4.62 8.69 -3.94
CA LYS A 9 5.77 9.07 -3.12
C LYS A 9 6.56 7.82 -2.72
N SER A 10 7.89 7.92 -2.71
CA SER A 10 8.74 6.91 -2.09
C SER A 10 8.74 7.09 -0.57
N LEU A 11 8.79 5.97 0.17
CA LEU A 11 8.79 5.88 1.64
C LEU A 11 9.83 6.80 2.30
N ASP A 12 10.94 7.06 1.61
CA ASP A 12 12.11 7.74 2.15
C ASP A 12 12.29 9.18 1.63
N GLY A 13 11.34 9.70 0.83
CA GLY A 13 11.48 11.01 0.16
C GLY A 13 12.62 11.09 -0.86
N ARG A 14 13.29 9.97 -1.14
CA ARG A 14 14.37 9.82 -2.12
C ARG A 14 13.84 9.03 -3.30
N GLY A 15 13.32 9.74 -4.30
CA GLY A 15 13.05 9.15 -5.60
C GLY A 15 14.32 8.49 -6.15
N GLU A 16 14.15 7.31 -6.75
CA GLU A 16 15.16 6.59 -7.55
C GLU A 16 16.17 5.68 -6.82
N SER A 17 15.99 5.32 -5.54
CA SER A 17 16.80 4.25 -4.92
C SER A 17 16.10 2.88 -4.94
N GLU A 18 16.86 1.82 -5.25
CA GLU A 18 16.45 0.41 -5.08
C GLU A 18 16.05 0.19 -3.61
N GLY A 19 14.79 -0.19 -3.39
CA GLY A 19 14.12 -0.21 -2.07
C GLY A 19 12.84 0.63 -2.00
N THR A 20 12.54 1.42 -3.04
CA THR A 20 11.31 2.21 -3.14
C THR A 20 10.07 1.30 -3.24
N THR A 21 9.08 1.50 -2.36
CA THR A 21 7.75 0.87 -2.54
C THR A 21 7.08 1.51 -3.76
N VAL A 22 6.77 0.69 -4.76
CA VAL A 22 6.15 1.08 -6.05
C VAL A 22 4.65 0.84 -6.04
N LYS A 23 4.19 -0.17 -5.30
CA LYS A 23 2.77 -0.51 -5.15
C LYS A 23 2.47 -0.91 -3.72
N VAL A 24 1.27 -0.58 -3.27
CA VAL A 24 0.67 -1.19 -2.10
C VAL A 24 -0.62 -1.91 -2.45
N GLU A 25 -0.90 -2.96 -1.70
CA GLU A 25 -2.16 -3.66 -1.71
C GLU A 25 -2.76 -3.64 -0.32
N ILE A 26 -4.08 -3.52 -0.25
CA ILE A 26 -4.84 -3.60 0.98
C ILE A 26 -5.79 -4.79 0.86
N GLU A 27 -5.63 -5.74 1.77
CA GLU A 27 -6.54 -6.85 1.96
C GLU A 27 -7.32 -6.66 3.26
N GLN A 28 -8.64 -6.60 3.16
CA GLN A 28 -9.51 -6.64 4.34
C GLN A 28 -9.68 -8.09 4.80
N LEU A 29 -9.23 -8.35 6.03
CA LEU A 29 -9.32 -9.63 6.72
C LEU A 29 -10.66 -9.76 7.49
N GLU A 30 -10.81 -10.85 8.23
CA GLU A 30 -11.93 -11.04 9.16
C GLU A 30 -11.93 -9.99 10.27
N ASP A 31 -13.11 -9.70 10.82
CA ASP A 31 -13.34 -8.75 11.92
C ASP A 31 -12.93 -7.30 11.65
N GLY A 32 -12.77 -6.91 10.38
CA GLY A 32 -12.48 -5.52 9.98
C GLY A 32 -11.00 -5.13 10.06
N VAL A 33 -10.13 -6.06 10.47
CA VAL A 33 -8.68 -5.91 10.42
C VAL A 33 -8.22 -5.83 8.97
N VAL A 34 -7.17 -5.04 8.72
CA VAL A 34 -6.67 -4.78 7.37
C VAL A 34 -5.18 -5.10 7.29
N LEU A 35 -4.79 -5.81 6.24
CA LEU A 35 -3.41 -6.10 5.90
C LEU A 35 -2.97 -5.21 4.73
N LEU A 36 -1.99 -4.34 4.98
CA LEU A 36 -1.34 -3.55 3.94
C LEU A 36 -0.04 -4.24 3.52
N MET A 37 0.13 -4.48 2.24
CA MET A 37 1.27 -5.19 1.64
C MET A 37 2.02 -4.26 0.70
N ARG A 38 3.36 -4.26 0.77
CA ARG A 38 4.24 -3.38 -0.01
C ARG A 38 4.98 -4.18 -1.07
N TYR A 39 5.15 -3.57 -2.24
CA TYR A 39 5.83 -4.18 -3.38
C TYR A 39 6.85 -3.20 -3.96
N GLU A 40 8.02 -3.72 -4.33
CA GLU A 40 9.11 -2.97 -5.00
C GLU A 40 8.98 -2.92 -6.52
N SER A 41 7.99 -3.62 -7.08
CA SER A 41 7.63 -3.59 -8.51
C SER A 41 6.14 -3.85 -8.67
N LEU A 42 5.55 -3.35 -9.76
CA LEU A 42 4.14 -3.59 -10.09
C LEU A 42 3.83 -5.07 -10.30
N ASP A 43 4.78 -5.78 -10.93
CA ASP A 43 4.65 -7.18 -11.34
C ASP A 43 5.26 -8.16 -10.32
N ALA A 44 5.70 -7.68 -9.16
CA ALA A 44 6.28 -8.53 -8.14
C ALA A 44 5.26 -9.57 -7.65
N PRO A 45 5.61 -10.87 -7.64
CA PRO A 45 4.68 -11.95 -7.27
C PRO A 45 4.40 -12.02 -5.76
N PHE A 46 5.27 -11.43 -4.94
CA PHE A 46 5.18 -11.46 -3.48
C PHE A 46 5.48 -10.07 -2.90
N PRO A 47 4.85 -9.70 -1.78
CA PRO A 47 5.15 -8.46 -1.11
C PRO A 47 6.51 -8.54 -0.42
N THR A 48 7.22 -7.42 -0.39
CA THR A 48 8.48 -7.29 0.34
C THR A 48 8.27 -7.13 1.85
N SER A 49 7.05 -6.71 2.26
CA SER A 49 6.67 -6.53 3.66
C SER A 49 5.18 -6.26 3.79
N ASN A 50 4.66 -6.42 5.01
CA ASN A 50 3.28 -6.17 5.34
C ASN A 50 3.11 -5.51 6.72
N HIS A 51 1.98 -4.85 6.93
CA HIS A 51 1.60 -4.18 8.17
C HIS A 51 0.09 -4.38 8.43
N LEU A 52 -0.28 -4.56 9.70
CA LEU A 52 -1.67 -4.71 10.11
C LEU A 52 -2.21 -3.39 10.65
N PHE A 53 -3.44 -3.08 10.26
CA PHE A 53 -4.23 -1.94 10.72
C PHE A 53 -5.55 -2.43 11.30
N MET A 54 -6.10 -1.68 12.27
CA MET A 54 -7.34 -2.04 12.93
C MET A 54 -8.57 -1.65 12.11
N SER A 55 -8.39 -0.80 11.10
CA SER A 55 -9.45 -0.42 10.18
C SER A 55 -8.91 -0.07 8.80
N LEU A 56 -9.83 -0.07 7.82
CA LEU A 56 -9.54 0.37 6.46
C LEU A 56 -9.21 1.87 6.39
N GLU A 57 -9.82 2.68 7.27
CA GLU A 57 -9.57 4.13 7.33
C GLU A 57 -8.13 4.43 7.74
N GLU A 58 -7.63 3.76 8.79
CA GLU A 58 -6.22 3.90 9.20
C GLU A 58 -5.23 3.53 8.08
N ALA A 59 -5.52 2.45 7.34
CA ALA A 59 -4.67 2.02 6.24
C ALA A 59 -4.65 3.04 5.09
N TYR A 60 -5.77 3.69 4.81
CA TYR A 60 -5.84 4.75 3.81
C TYR A 60 -5.11 6.02 4.25
N ASP A 61 -5.30 6.44 5.50
CA ASP A 61 -4.64 7.65 6.03
C ASP A 61 -3.12 7.48 6.05
N GLU A 62 -2.63 6.29 6.43
CA GLU A 62 -1.21 5.97 6.33
C GLU A 62 -0.74 5.97 4.87
N SER A 63 -1.56 5.48 3.94
CA SER A 63 -1.18 5.38 2.54
C SER A 63 -1.10 6.74 1.83
N ASP A 64 -1.99 7.68 2.13
CA ASP A 64 -1.86 9.06 1.68
C ASP A 64 -0.60 9.71 2.27
N ARG A 65 -0.44 9.60 3.59
CA ARG A 65 0.67 10.22 4.32
C ARG A 65 2.04 9.73 3.83
N VAL A 66 2.21 8.43 3.68
CA VAL A 66 3.50 7.80 3.38
C VAL A 66 3.73 7.61 1.88
N TYR A 67 2.72 7.18 1.14
CA TYR A 67 2.84 6.81 -0.27
C TYR A 67 2.20 7.81 -1.22
N GLY A 68 1.48 8.82 -0.71
CA GLY A 68 0.77 9.80 -1.52
C GLY A 68 -0.36 9.19 -2.34
N ILE A 69 -1.04 8.18 -1.79
CA ILE A 69 -2.12 7.47 -2.46
C ILE A 69 -3.45 8.00 -1.96
N ASP A 70 -4.17 8.67 -2.85
CA ASP A 70 -5.50 9.20 -2.58
C ASP A 70 -6.55 8.09 -2.67
N ARG A 71 -7.77 8.35 -2.14
CA ARG A 71 -8.89 7.39 -2.23
C ARG A 71 -9.25 7.01 -3.67
N GLU A 72 -9.00 7.90 -4.61
CA GLU A 72 -9.31 7.74 -6.03
C GLU A 72 -8.30 6.86 -6.79
N ASP A 73 -7.10 6.67 -6.21
CA ASP A 73 -6.04 5.87 -6.81
C ASP A 73 -6.25 4.37 -6.64
N TRP A 74 -7.13 3.97 -5.72
CA TRP A 74 -7.35 2.57 -5.39
C TRP A 74 -8.14 1.87 -6.47
N LEU A 75 -7.52 0.83 -7.01
CA LEU A 75 -8.08 -0.04 -8.01
C LEU A 75 -8.50 -1.35 -7.34
N GLN A 76 -9.70 -1.81 -7.65
CA GLN A 76 -10.14 -3.14 -7.27
C GLN A 76 -9.37 -4.17 -8.09
N ARG A 77 -8.84 -5.21 -7.43
CA ARG A 77 -8.15 -6.30 -8.10
C ARG A 77 -9.09 -7.40 -8.55
#